data_AF-A0A143B4N6-F1
#
_entry.id   AF-A0A143B4N6-F1
#
_cell.length_a   1.000
_cell.length_b   1.000
_cell.length_c   1.000
_cell.angle_alpha   90.00
_cell.angle_beta   90.00
_cell.angle_gamma   90.00
#
_symmetry.space_group_name_H-M   'P 1'
#
loop_
_entity.id
_entity.type
_entity.pdbx_description
1 polymer ?
#
loop_
_entity_poly.entity_id
_entity_poly.type
_entity_poly.pdbx_seq_one_letter_code
_entity_poly.pdbx_strand_id
1 'polypeptide(L)'
;MNFQELVQALGTLELGERASLAEIRRRYHQLVRRHHPDAGGEDAAAIRRVNAAYQLLTSYCRNYRFSFSHEEFLEQFPEERLREQFSQDPVWGGGNSEG
;
A
#
# COMPACT_ATOMS: atom_id res chain seq x y z
N MET A 1 -1.77 -9.38 -17.56
CA MET A 1 -2.51 -8.62 -16.53
C MET A 1 -3.05 -7.37 -17.18
N ASN A 2 -4.37 -7.22 -17.20
CA ASN A 2 -5.05 -6.02 -17.65
C ASN A 2 -5.56 -5.19 -16.45
N PHE A 3 -6.04 -3.97 -16.72
CA PHE A 3 -6.51 -3.07 -15.67
C PHE A 3 -7.76 -3.58 -14.94
N GLN A 4 -8.67 -4.27 -15.64
CA GLN A 4 -9.86 -4.84 -15.00
C GLN A 4 -9.50 -5.92 -13.99
N GLU A 5 -8.53 -6.78 -14.31
CA GLU A 5 -8.01 -7.80 -13.38
C GLU A 5 -7.39 -7.16 -12.14
N LEU A 6 -6.67 -6.05 -12.28
CA LEU A 6 -6.12 -5.29 -11.16
C LEU A 6 -7.23 -4.78 -10.23
N VAL A 7 -8.23 -4.10 -10.80
CA VAL A 7 -9.35 -3.52 -10.04
C VAL A 7 -10.15 -4.62 -9.33
N GLN A 8 -10.40 -5.75 -9.99
CA GLN A 8 -11.08 -6.90 -9.39
C GLN A 8 -10.26 -7.52 -8.25
N ALA A 9 -8.94 -7.61 -8.38
CA ALA A 9 -8.07 -8.10 -7.32
C ALA A 9 -8.03 -7.16 -6.10
N LEU A 10 -8.00 -5.84 -6.32
CA LEU A 10 -8.12 -4.83 -5.26
C LEU A 10 -9.45 -4.96 -4.53
N GLY A 11 -10.56 -5.08 -5.26
CA GLY A 11 -11.89 -5.28 -4.68
C GLY A 11 -12.01 -6.58 -3.88
N THR A 12 -11.40 -7.66 -4.38
CA THR A 12 -11.40 -8.97 -3.70
C THR A 12 -10.65 -8.93 -2.36
N LEU A 13 -9.59 -8.12 -2.27
CA LEU A 13 -8.81 -7.95 -1.04
C LEU A 13 -9.28 -6.76 -0.18
N GLU A 14 -10.38 -6.11 -0.55
CA GLU A 14 -10.94 -4.92 0.12
C GLU A 14 -9.89 -3.81 0.28
N LEU A 15 -9.12 -3.54 -0.77
CA LEU A 15 -8.08 -2.52 -0.85
C LEU A 15 -8.51 -1.35 -1.73
N GLY A 16 -8.06 -0.15 -1.37
CA GLY A 16 -8.17 1.03 -2.22
C GLY A 16 -7.09 1.09 -3.30
N GLU A 17 -7.09 2.17 -4.07
CA GLU A 17 -6.12 2.39 -5.16
C GLU A 17 -4.67 2.51 -4.67
N ARG A 18 -4.48 2.93 -3.42
CA ARG A 18 -3.17 3.01 -2.77
C ARG A 18 -3.11 1.99 -1.64
N ALA A 19 -2.23 1.01 -1.79
CA ALA A 19 -1.97 -0.01 -0.78
C ALA A 19 -0.50 -0.44 -0.83
N SER A 20 0.09 -0.63 0.35
CA SER A 20 1.43 -1.18 0.50
C SER A 20 1.43 -2.71 0.44
N LEU A 21 2.59 -3.31 0.15
CA LEU A 21 2.79 -4.77 0.25
C LEU A 21 2.49 -5.33 1.65
N ALA A 22 2.66 -4.52 2.70
CA ALA A 22 2.31 -4.90 4.06
C ALA A 22 0.79 -5.00 4.23
N GLU A 23 0.05 -4.03 3.70
CA GLU A 23 -1.42 -4.01 3.75
C GLU A 23 -2.04 -5.14 2.92
N ILE A 24 -1.51 -5.40 1.72
CA ILE A 24 -1.92 -6.52 0.88
C ILE A 24 -1.79 -7.84 1.65
N ARG A 25 -0.63 -8.08 2.27
CA ARG A 25 -0.38 -9.29 3.09
C ARG A 25 -1.29 -9.38 4.30
N ARG A 26 -1.51 -8.26 5.00
CA ARG A 26 -2.40 -8.21 6.17
C ARG A 26 -3.84 -8.57 5.78
N ARG A 27 -4.37 -7.96 4.71
CA ARG A 27 -5.73 -8.22 4.22
C ARG A 27 -5.91 -9.66 3.76
N TYR A 28 -4.92 -10.18 3.03
CA TYR A 28 -4.90 -11.59 2.62
C TYR A 28 -5.05 -12.54 3.83
N HIS A 29 -4.23 -12.39 4.86
CA HIS A 29 -4.32 -13.24 6.06
C HIS A 29 -5.66 -13.10 6.80
N GLN A 30 -6.20 -11.89 6.88
CA GLN A 30 -7.51 -11.65 7.50
C GLN A 30 -8.64 -12.38 6.74
N LEU A 31 -8.64 -12.29 5.42
CA LEU A 31 -9.67 -12.93 4.58
C LEU A 31 -9.55 -14.45 4.58
N VAL A 32 -8.32 -14.99 4.47
CA VAL A 32 -8.11 -16.44 4.56
C VAL A 32 -8.58 -16.98 5.91
N ARG A 33 -8.28 -16.28 7.02
CA ARG A 33 -8.74 -16.68 8.37
C ARG A 33 -10.26 -16.60 8.51
N ARG A 34 -10.91 -15.62 7.88
CA ARG A 34 -12.38 -15.46 7.88
C ARG A 34 -13.08 -16.60 7.11
N HIS A 35 -12.50 -17.06 6.02
CA HIS A 35 -13.09 -18.07 5.15
C HIS A 35 -12.61 -19.50 5.44
N HIS A 36 -11.77 -19.72 6.46
CA HIS A 36 -11.20 -21.03 6.75
C HIS A 36 -12.30 -22.03 7.20
N PRO A 37 -12.29 -23.27 6.69
CA PRO A 37 -13.30 -24.29 7.03
C PRO A 37 -13.35 -24.62 8.52
N ASP A 38 -12.20 -24.62 9.21
CA ASP A 38 -12.16 -24.84 10.67
C ASP A 38 -12.85 -23.74 11.50
N ALA A 39 -13.14 -22.58 10.89
CA ALA A 39 -13.90 -21.50 11.51
C ALA A 39 -15.37 -21.48 11.07
N GLY A 40 -15.86 -22.51 10.36
CA GLY A 40 -17.22 -22.61 9.84
C GLY A 40 -17.42 -22.05 8.42
N GLY A 41 -16.34 -21.76 7.69
CA GLY A 41 -16.40 -21.23 6.32
C GLY A 41 -16.35 -22.32 5.25
N GLU A 42 -17.48 -22.60 4.59
CA GLU A 42 -17.57 -23.60 3.50
C GLU A 42 -17.17 -23.08 2.11
N ASP A 43 -16.62 -21.87 1.99
CA ASP A 43 -16.43 -21.25 0.67
C ASP A 43 -15.01 -21.41 0.14
N ALA A 44 -14.67 -22.64 -0.26
CA ALA A 44 -13.41 -22.94 -0.94
C ALA A 44 -13.23 -22.10 -2.22
N ALA A 45 -14.32 -21.65 -2.86
CA ALA A 45 -14.26 -20.78 -4.02
C ALA A 45 -13.85 -19.34 -3.62
N ALA A 46 -14.29 -18.83 -2.46
CA ALA A 46 -13.83 -17.56 -1.92
C ALA A 46 -12.32 -17.58 -1.62
N ILE A 47 -11.80 -18.62 -0.97
CA ILE A 47 -10.36 -18.75 -0.71
C ILE A 47 -9.56 -18.76 -2.02
N ARG A 48 -10.02 -19.49 -3.05
CA ARG A 48 -9.35 -19.49 -4.36
C ARG A 48 -9.31 -18.09 -4.98
N ARG A 49 -10.40 -17.32 -4.89
CA ARG A 49 -10.45 -15.93 -5.38
C ARG A 49 -9.46 -15.02 -4.63
N VAL A 50 -9.42 -15.13 -3.30
CA VAL A 50 -8.49 -14.37 -2.46
C VAL A 50 -7.03 -14.72 -2.79
N ASN A 51 -6.71 -16.00 -2.96
CA ASN A 51 -5.38 -16.46 -3.36
C ASN A 51 -4.97 -15.93 -4.74
N ALA A 52 -5.87 -15.98 -5.73
CA ALA A 52 -5.63 -15.47 -7.07
C ALA A 52 -5.39 -13.95 -7.07
N ALA A 53 -6.21 -13.19 -6.34
CA ALA A 53 -6.04 -11.75 -6.17
C ALA A 53 -4.69 -11.40 -5.50
N TYR A 54 -4.32 -12.12 -4.44
CA TYR A 54 -3.05 -11.92 -3.75
C TYR A 54 -1.83 -12.17 -4.65
N GLN A 55 -1.86 -13.26 -5.42
CA GLN A 55 -0.80 -13.57 -6.40
C GLN A 55 -0.69 -12.47 -7.44
N LEU A 56 -1.81 -12.02 -8.02
CA LEU A 56 -1.82 -10.97 -9.04
C LEU A 56 -1.26 -9.65 -8.52
N LEU A 57 -1.71 -9.17 -7.35
CA LEU A 57 -1.20 -7.94 -6.75
C LEU A 57 0.28 -8.06 -6.38
N THR A 58 0.70 -9.19 -5.82
CA THR A 58 2.12 -9.40 -5.45
C THR A 58 3.01 -9.45 -6.69
N SER A 59 2.57 -10.10 -7.77
CA SER A 59 3.26 -10.12 -9.06
C SER A 59 3.33 -8.73 -9.68
N TYR A 60 2.26 -7.93 -9.59
CA TYR A 60 2.26 -6.54 -10.03
C TYR A 60 3.30 -5.71 -9.27
N CYS A 61 3.27 -5.75 -7.94
CA CYS A 61 4.22 -5.02 -7.10
C CYS A 61 5.67 -5.49 -7.32
N ARG A 62 5.90 -6.78 -7.56
CA ARG A 62 7.26 -7.33 -7.79
C ARG A 62 7.89 -6.84 -9.09
N ASN A 63 7.07 -6.61 -10.11
CA ASN A 63 7.52 -6.11 -11.41
C ASN A 63 7.46 -4.58 -11.50
N TYR A 64 7.05 -3.90 -10.43
CA TYR A 64 7.00 -2.45 -10.40
C TYR A 64 8.40 -1.87 -10.52
N ARG A 65 8.56 -0.89 -11.42
CA ARG A 65 9.82 -0.17 -11.59
C ARG A 65 9.81 1.04 -10.68
N PHE A 66 10.69 1.03 -9.69
CA PHE A 66 10.83 2.16 -8.76
C PHE A 66 11.47 3.35 -9.47
N SER A 67 10.89 4.54 -9.25
CA SER A 67 11.56 5.80 -9.52
C SER A 67 12.34 6.21 -8.27
N PHE A 68 13.60 6.63 -8.46
CA PHE A 68 14.43 7.20 -7.40
C PHE A 68 14.63 8.71 -7.59
N SER A 69 13.74 9.34 -8.36
CA SER A 69 13.74 10.80 -8.51
C SER A 69 13.37 11.48 -7.19
N HIS A 70 13.86 12.71 -7.00
CA HIS A 70 13.49 13.54 -5.85
C HIS A 70 11.97 13.74 -5.74
N GLU A 71 11.29 13.94 -6.86
CA GLU A 71 9.84 14.12 -6.91
C GLU A 71 9.08 12.90 -6.35
N GLU A 72 9.37 11.70 -6.86
CA GLU A 72 8.81 10.45 -6.32
C GLU A 72 9.12 10.29 -4.82
N PHE A 73 10.35 10.59 -4.39
CA PHE A 73 10.72 10.53 -2.99
C PHE A 73 9.83 11.43 -2.13
N LEU A 74 9.62 12.69 -2.53
CA LEU A 74 8.74 13.61 -1.82
C LEU A 74 7.27 13.20 -1.84
N GLU A 75 6.80 12.49 -2.87
CA GLU A 75 5.44 11.92 -2.89
C GLU A 75 5.26 10.77 -1.91
N GLN A 76 6.28 9.93 -1.75
CA GLN A 76 6.27 8.81 -0.81
C GLN A 76 6.48 9.28 0.64
N PHE A 77 7.22 10.38 0.85
CA PHE A 77 7.58 10.95 2.16
C PHE A 77 7.15 12.43 2.28
N PRO A 78 5.84 12.70 2.46
CA PRO A 78 5.32 14.06 2.53
C PRO A 78 5.91 14.90 3.70
N GLU A 79 6.36 14.26 4.76
CA GLU A 79 7.07 14.90 5.88
C GLU A 79 8.42 15.51 5.46
N GLU A 80 9.16 14.90 4.54
CA GLU A 80 10.41 15.47 4.01
C GLU A 80 10.10 16.66 3.11
N ARG A 81 9.01 16.62 2.33
CA ARG A 81 8.53 17.78 1.57
C ARG A 81 8.21 18.97 2.48
N LEU A 82 7.50 18.71 3.58
CA LEU A 82 7.22 19.74 4.58
C LEU A 82 8.51 20.27 5.21
N ARG A 83 9.45 19.40 5.56
CA ARG A 83 10.74 19.81 6.11
C ARG A 83 11.52 20.69 5.13
N GLU A 84 11.59 20.33 3.85
CA GLU A 84 12.24 21.15 2.82
C GLU A 84 11.58 22.52 2.71
N GLN A 85 10.25 22.56 2.64
CA GLN A 85 9.47 23.79 2.48
C GLN A 85 9.61 24.75 3.68
N PHE A 86 9.68 24.23 4.90
CA PHE A 86 9.68 25.02 6.13
C PHE A 86 11.06 25.09 6.82
N SER A 87 12.12 24.51 6.23
CA SER A 87 13.48 24.56 6.77
C SER A 87 14.06 25.97 6.91
N GLN A 88 13.57 26.92 6.10
CA GLN A 88 13.97 28.33 6.12
C GLN A 88 12.88 29.26 6.69
N ASP A 89 11.81 28.72 7.27
CA ASP A 89 10.75 29.53 7.87
C ASP A 89 11.21 30.04 9.25
N PRO A 90 11.35 31.36 9.48
CA PRO A 90 11.79 31.92 10.76
C PRO A 90 10.86 31.60 11.94
N VAL A 91 9.62 31.16 11.68
CA VAL A 91 8.62 30.82 12.70
C VAL A 91 8.83 29.40 13.24
N TRP A 92 9.44 28.49 12.46
CA TRP A 92 9.60 27.07 12.80
C TRP A 92 11.06 26.57 12.78
N GLY A 93 11.95 27.25 12.06
CA GLY A 93 13.40 27.07 12.12
C GLY A 93 13.95 27.91 13.27
N GLY A 94 14.14 27.27 14.43
CA GLY A 94 14.52 27.91 15.69
C GLY A 94 15.37 29.17 15.51
N GLY A 95 14.81 30.31 15.95
CA GLY A 95 15.47 31.59 15.89
C GLY A 95 16.88 31.47 16.48
N ASN A 96 17.88 31.65 15.61
CA ASN A 96 19.19 32.08 16.06
C ASN A 96 19.01 33.50 16.59
N SER A 97 18.67 33.62 17.89
CA SER A 97 18.95 34.83 18.63
C SER A 97 20.45 34.85 18.86
N GLU A 98 21.17 35.50 17.95
CA GLU A 98 22.52 36.00 18.20
C GLU A 98 22.48 36.93 19.42
N GLY A 99 23.35 36.66 20.40
CA GLY A 99 23.61 37.46 21.59
C GLY A 99 24.93 37.06 22.20
#